data_AF-A0AAD7ZLF0-F1
#
_entry.id   AF-A0AAD7ZLF0-F1
#
_cell.length_a   1.000
_cell.length_b   1.000
_cell.length_c   1.000
_cell.angle_alpha   90.00
_cell.angle_beta   90.00
_cell.angle_gamma   90.00
#
_symmetry.space_group_name_H-M   'P 1'
#
loop_
_entity.id
_entity.type
_entity.pdbx_description
1 polymer ?
#
loop_
_entity_poly.entity_id
_entity_poly.type
_entity_poly.pdbx_seq_one_letter_code
_entity_poly.pdbx_strand_id
1 'polypeptide(L)'
;MCSTFTTFFLSSDTVSSERDGRCPALKEWGVCPIPAHKCTRDEDCPGNLDKCCITACGRACVNPLYTGCEQQQMEAARRARALGTEGSSVRIPECDNHGDFETIQCDSTSPNCWCVDAAGFEIPGTRAPARSLVNCSDPKPCGAHTCRMLCPHGFSLNKDGCPMCQCYDPCNEIKCPGSLSCELEDVACVKQPCPPIPR
;
A
#
# COMPACT_ATOMS: atom_id res chain seq x y z
N MET A 1 -57.32 -1.43 -1.16
CA MET A 1 -57.69 -1.98 -2.49
C MET A 1 -56.62 -1.56 -3.48
N CYS A 2 -55.57 -2.39 -3.58
CA CYS A 2 -55.08 -3.06 -4.80
C CYS A 2 -54.03 -2.21 -5.54
N SER A 3 -52.73 -2.38 -5.25
CA SER A 3 -51.80 -3.38 -5.82
C SER A 3 -51.78 -3.45 -7.35
N THR A 4 -50.60 -3.28 -7.93
CA THR A 4 -49.99 -4.32 -8.79
C THR A 4 -48.47 -4.25 -8.73
N PHE A 5 -47.89 -5.45 -8.60
CA PHE A 5 -46.48 -5.79 -8.55
C PHE A 5 -45.80 -5.55 -9.90
N THR A 6 -44.53 -5.13 -9.87
CA THR A 6 -43.56 -5.57 -10.88
C THR A 6 -42.27 -5.90 -10.15
N THR A 7 -41.96 -7.19 -10.13
CA THR A 7 -40.72 -7.76 -9.62
C THR A 7 -39.56 -7.31 -10.50
N PHE A 8 -38.64 -6.53 -9.93
CA PHE A 8 -37.27 -6.44 -10.43
C PHE A 8 -36.34 -6.92 -9.33
N PHE A 9 -35.45 -7.82 -9.74
CA PHE A 9 -34.37 -8.42 -8.97
C PHE A 9 -33.60 -7.36 -8.17
N LEU A 10 -33.69 -7.42 -6.85
CA LEU A 10 -32.61 -6.97 -5.98
C LEU A 10 -31.84 -8.24 -5.63
N SER A 11 -30.78 -8.51 -6.39
CA SER A 11 -29.71 -9.35 -5.90
C SER A 11 -29.30 -8.77 -4.57
N SER A 12 -29.54 -9.53 -3.50
CA SER A 12 -28.96 -9.27 -2.21
C SER A 12 -27.45 -9.37 -2.41
N ASP A 13 -26.77 -8.24 -2.57
CA ASP A 13 -25.34 -8.18 -2.35
C ASP A 13 -25.13 -8.66 -0.93
N THR A 14 -24.70 -9.91 -0.81
CA THR A 14 -24.24 -10.49 0.44
C THR A 14 -23.07 -9.63 0.89
N VAL A 15 -23.34 -8.73 1.83
CA VAL A 15 -22.32 -7.98 2.57
C VAL A 15 -21.29 -9.01 3.05
N SER A 16 -20.07 -8.96 2.50
CA SER A 16 -19.02 -9.90 2.88
C SER A 16 -18.70 -9.67 4.36
N SER A 17 -18.97 -10.66 5.20
CA SER A 17 -18.70 -10.67 6.64
C SER A 17 -17.20 -10.75 6.98
N GLU A 18 -16.33 -10.24 6.12
CA GLU A 18 -14.88 -10.39 6.21
C GLU A 18 -14.25 -9.01 6.17
N ARG A 19 -13.53 -8.66 7.25
CA ARG A 19 -12.80 -7.39 7.32
C ARG A 19 -11.56 -7.47 6.43
N ASP A 20 -11.12 -6.32 5.91
CA ASP A 20 -9.97 -6.25 5.01
C ASP A 20 -8.68 -6.78 5.65
N GLY A 21 -7.74 -7.21 4.80
CA GLY A 21 -6.45 -7.74 5.21
C GLY A 21 -6.46 -9.24 5.48
N ARG A 22 -5.29 -9.81 5.77
CA ARG A 22 -5.04 -11.25 5.81
C ARG A 22 -4.49 -11.65 7.17
N CYS A 23 -4.81 -12.88 7.60
CA CYS A 23 -4.27 -13.40 8.86
C CYS A 23 -2.76 -13.62 8.77
N PRO A 24 -1.96 -13.17 9.76
CA PRO A 24 -0.56 -13.56 9.86
C PRO A 24 -0.43 -15.08 10.06
N ALA A 25 0.70 -15.66 9.65
CA ALA A 25 0.99 -17.09 9.76
C ALA A 25 1.33 -17.55 11.21
N LEU A 26 0.59 -17.06 12.21
CA LEU A 26 0.85 -17.25 13.64
C LEU A 26 0.82 -18.72 14.07
N LYS A 27 -0.05 -19.51 13.45
CA LYS A 27 -0.13 -20.96 13.69
C LYS A 27 1.19 -21.65 13.29
N GLU A 28 1.77 -21.26 12.15
CA GLU A 28 3.01 -21.85 11.65
C GLU A 28 4.20 -21.41 12.49
N TRP A 29 4.18 -20.18 12.98
CA TRP A 29 5.23 -19.64 13.87
C TRP A 29 5.09 -20.09 15.33
N GLY A 30 4.04 -20.85 15.68
CA GLY A 30 3.81 -21.28 17.05
C GLY A 30 3.49 -20.13 18.02
N VAL A 31 3.02 -18.99 17.51
CA VAL A 31 2.80 -17.78 18.30
C VAL A 31 1.39 -17.77 18.88
N CYS A 32 1.30 -17.48 20.18
CA CYS A 32 0.06 -17.14 20.86
C CYS A 32 0.12 -15.67 21.30
N PRO A 33 -0.61 -14.76 20.65
CA PRO A 33 -0.69 -13.38 21.12
C PRO A 33 -1.38 -13.35 22.49
N ILE A 34 -0.76 -12.74 23.50
CA ILE A 34 -1.34 -12.59 24.84
C ILE A 34 -1.22 -11.11 25.24
N PRO A 35 -2.31 -10.46 25.68
CA PRO A 35 -3.67 -10.98 25.81
C PRO A 35 -4.40 -11.04 24.46
N ALA A 36 -4.95 -12.20 24.10
CA ALA A 36 -5.80 -12.36 22.92
C ALA A 36 -7.26 -12.55 23.31
N HIS A 37 -8.15 -11.75 22.70
CA HIS A 37 -9.58 -12.00 22.75
C HIS A 37 -9.93 -13.23 21.91
N LYS A 38 -10.65 -14.19 22.50
CA LYS A 38 -11.17 -15.35 21.79
C LYS A 38 -12.31 -14.92 20.87
N CYS A 39 -12.36 -15.51 19.68
CA CYS A 39 -13.35 -15.16 18.66
C CYS A 39 -13.71 -16.39 17.80
N THR A 40 -14.80 -16.27 17.05
CA THR A 40 -15.18 -17.23 16.00
C THR A 40 -15.20 -16.56 14.62
N ARG A 41 -15.63 -15.30 14.57
CA ARG A 41 -15.71 -14.45 13.37
C ARG A 41 -15.07 -13.09 13.64
N ASP A 42 -14.73 -12.36 12.58
CA ASP A 42 -14.12 -11.02 12.67
C ASP A 42 -14.99 -10.05 13.50
N GLU A 43 -16.31 -10.14 13.37
CA GLU A 43 -17.28 -9.32 14.13
C GLU A 43 -17.18 -9.49 15.66
N ASP A 44 -16.68 -10.64 16.14
CA ASP A 44 -16.53 -10.88 17.57
C ASP A 44 -15.35 -10.09 18.16
N CYS A 45 -14.49 -9.53 17.30
CA CYS A 45 -13.31 -8.79 17.71
C CYS A 45 -13.64 -7.33 18.04
N PRO A 46 -13.12 -6.82 19.17
CA PRO A 46 -13.45 -5.48 19.67
C PRO A 46 -12.87 -4.36 18.81
N GLY A 47 -11.69 -4.56 18.20
CA GLY A 47 -11.14 -3.60 17.25
C GLY A 47 -11.92 -3.66 15.94
N ASN A 48 -12.23 -2.51 15.33
CA ASN A 48 -13.00 -2.45 14.08
C ASN A 48 -12.24 -3.03 12.86
N LEU A 49 -10.93 -3.24 12.99
CA LEU A 49 -10.04 -3.75 11.93
C LEU A 49 -9.46 -5.13 12.26
N ASP A 50 -9.67 -5.64 13.48
CA ASP A 50 -9.08 -6.92 13.91
C ASP A 50 -9.72 -8.09 13.16
N LYS A 51 -8.93 -9.10 12.80
CA LYS A 51 -9.45 -10.34 12.21
C LYS A 51 -9.39 -11.48 13.21
N CYS A 52 -10.35 -12.39 13.11
CA CYS A 52 -10.37 -13.62 13.90
C CYS A 52 -9.53 -14.71 13.24
N CYS A 53 -8.28 -14.81 13.66
CA CYS A 53 -7.29 -15.69 13.02
C CYS A 53 -7.03 -16.96 13.84
N ILE A 54 -6.60 -18.01 13.15
CA ILE A 54 -6.16 -19.25 13.80
C ILE A 54 -4.70 -19.06 14.25
N THR A 55 -4.47 -19.22 15.55
CA THR A 55 -3.14 -19.15 16.19
C THR A 55 -2.77 -20.51 16.79
N ALA A 56 -1.58 -20.60 17.41
CA ALA A 56 -1.16 -21.82 18.11
C ALA A 56 -2.04 -22.17 19.32
N CYS A 57 -2.72 -21.18 19.93
CA CYS A 57 -3.56 -21.36 21.11
C CYS A 57 -5.07 -21.31 20.82
N GLY A 58 -5.46 -21.42 19.55
CA GLY A 58 -6.84 -21.36 19.08
C GLY A 58 -7.14 -20.09 18.28
N ARG A 59 -8.44 -19.79 18.10
CA ARG A 59 -8.86 -18.58 17.39
C ARG A 59 -8.76 -17.35 18.29
N ALA A 60 -8.12 -16.31 17.77
CA ALA A 60 -7.86 -15.07 18.49
C ALA A 60 -8.00 -13.86 17.56
N CYS A 61 -8.45 -12.75 18.14
CA CYS A 61 -8.43 -11.44 17.48
C CYS A 61 -7.00 -10.94 17.36
N VAL A 62 -6.58 -10.66 16.13
CA VAL A 62 -5.23 -10.18 15.82
C VAL A 62 -5.31 -9.08 14.78
N ASN A 63 -4.30 -8.20 14.78
CA ASN A 63 -4.12 -7.22 13.72
C ASN A 63 -3.86 -7.94 12.39
N PRO A 64 -4.61 -7.64 11.32
CA PRO A 64 -4.37 -8.23 10.02
C PRO A 64 -3.07 -7.71 9.39
N LEU A 65 -2.50 -8.50 8.50
CA LEU A 65 -1.43 -8.09 7.59
C LEU A 65 -2.01 -7.67 6.24
N TYR A 66 -1.37 -6.70 5.64
CA TYR A 66 -1.65 -6.22 4.28
C TYR A 66 -0.40 -6.36 3.42
N THR A 67 -0.52 -6.30 2.09
CA THR A 67 0.63 -6.22 1.19
C THR A 67 1.32 -4.86 1.30
N GLY A 68 2.53 -4.72 0.75
CA GLY A 68 3.23 -3.44 0.71
C GLY A 68 2.40 -2.31 0.08
N CYS A 69 1.75 -2.58 -1.06
CA CYS A 69 0.94 -1.58 -1.75
C CYS A 69 -0.30 -1.18 -0.94
N GLU A 70 -1.05 -2.15 -0.40
CA GLU A 70 -2.24 -1.88 0.42
C GLU A 70 -1.89 -0.99 1.63
N GLN A 71 -0.78 -1.25 2.31
CA GLN A 71 -0.33 -0.45 3.45
C GLN A 71 0.00 0.98 3.04
N GLN A 72 0.81 1.16 1.99
CA GLN A 72 1.13 2.49 1.49
C GLN A 72 -0.11 3.24 0.99
N GLN A 73 -1.05 2.54 0.34
CA GLN A 73 -2.29 3.11 -0.14
C GLN A 73 -3.15 3.63 1.01
N MET A 74 -3.31 2.85 2.08
CA MET A 74 -4.10 3.25 3.25
C MET A 74 -3.50 4.46 3.96
N GLU A 75 -2.19 4.49 4.20
CA GLU A 75 -1.53 5.62 4.87
C GLU A 75 -1.47 6.87 4.00
N ALA A 76 -1.18 6.72 2.70
CA ALA A 76 -1.25 7.83 1.76
C ALA A 76 -2.67 8.41 1.69
N ALA A 77 -3.70 7.57 1.64
CA ALA A 77 -5.09 8.02 1.64
C ALA A 77 -5.48 8.69 2.98
N ARG A 78 -5.00 8.17 4.11
CA ARG A 78 -5.19 8.78 5.43
C ARG A 78 -4.58 10.18 5.49
N ARG A 79 -3.34 10.32 5.01
CA ARG A 79 -2.66 11.61 4.91
C ARG A 79 -3.39 12.57 3.97
N ALA A 80 -3.82 12.10 2.80
CA ALA A 80 -4.58 12.90 1.85
C ALA A 80 -5.85 13.49 2.48
N ARG A 81 -6.60 12.67 3.23
CA ARG A 81 -7.78 13.13 3.98
C ARG A 81 -7.43 14.17 5.04
N ALA A 82 -6.33 13.97 5.78
CA ALA A 82 -5.92 14.89 6.84
C ALA A 82 -5.44 16.26 6.34
N LEU A 83 -4.95 16.33 5.10
CA LEU A 83 -4.50 17.57 4.45
C LEU A 83 -5.65 18.39 3.81
N GLY A 84 -6.87 17.85 3.73
CA GLY A 84 -8.01 18.56 3.14
C GLY A 84 -7.78 18.93 1.68
N THR A 85 -7.83 20.22 1.34
CA THR A 85 -7.69 20.72 -0.04
C THR A 85 -6.32 20.43 -0.66
N GLU A 86 -5.27 20.35 0.16
CA GLU A 86 -3.91 20.00 -0.27
C GLU A 86 -3.73 18.49 -0.48
N GLY A 87 -4.72 17.67 -0.08
CA GLY A 87 -4.70 16.22 -0.18
C GLY A 87 -4.62 15.71 -1.62
N SER A 88 -5.03 16.51 -2.61
CA SER A 88 -4.92 16.18 -4.05
C SER A 88 -3.47 16.00 -4.51
N SER A 89 -2.51 16.63 -3.81
CA SER A 89 -1.08 16.48 -4.07
C SER A 89 -0.46 15.22 -3.47
N VAL A 90 -1.22 14.48 -2.65
CA VAL A 90 -0.73 13.23 -2.08
C VAL A 90 -0.80 12.13 -3.13
N ARG A 91 0.36 11.58 -3.44
CA ARG A 91 0.49 10.41 -4.30
C ARG A 91 0.01 9.16 -3.57
N ILE A 92 -1.05 8.55 -4.08
CA ILE A 92 -1.62 7.29 -3.59
C ILE A 92 -1.25 6.20 -4.61
N PRO A 93 -0.56 5.11 -4.21
CA PRO A 93 -0.20 4.05 -5.14
C PRO A 93 -1.42 3.28 -5.65
N GLU A 94 -1.34 2.84 -6.90
CA GLU A 94 -2.28 1.94 -7.53
C GLU A 94 -1.90 0.49 -7.19
N CYS A 95 -2.85 -0.28 -6.65
CA CYS A 95 -2.67 -1.69 -6.33
C CYS A 95 -3.55 -2.53 -7.23
N ASP A 96 -3.07 -3.72 -7.59
CA ASP A 96 -3.85 -4.67 -8.37
C ASP A 96 -4.88 -5.42 -7.48
N ASN A 97 -5.65 -6.33 -8.07
CA ASN A 97 -6.67 -7.11 -7.36
C ASN A 97 -6.09 -8.09 -6.31
N HIS A 98 -4.79 -8.34 -6.33
CA HIS A 98 -4.09 -9.15 -5.34
C HIS A 98 -3.45 -8.30 -4.23
N GLY A 99 -3.51 -6.97 -4.36
CA GLY A 99 -2.88 -6.00 -3.49
C GLY A 99 -1.40 -5.79 -3.81
N ASP A 100 -0.85 -6.38 -4.87
CA ASP A 100 0.51 -6.06 -5.32
C ASP A 100 0.51 -4.68 -5.99
N PHE A 101 1.68 -4.05 -6.11
CA PHE A 101 1.78 -2.79 -6.85
C PHE A 101 1.46 -3.01 -8.32
N GLU A 102 0.58 -2.18 -8.88
CA GLU A 102 0.43 -2.10 -10.33
C GLU A 102 1.78 -1.78 -10.95
N THR A 103 2.18 -2.55 -11.98
CA THR A 103 3.54 -2.45 -12.56
C THR A 103 3.83 -1.05 -13.10
N ILE A 104 2.80 -0.35 -13.58
CA ILE A 104 2.90 1.05 -14.00
C ILE A 104 2.15 1.91 -13.00
N GLN A 105 2.85 2.90 -12.45
CA GLN A 105 2.29 3.92 -11.58
C GLN A 105 2.29 5.27 -12.29
N CYS A 106 1.30 6.10 -12.00
CA CYS A 106 1.19 7.44 -12.55
C CYS A 106 1.08 8.48 -11.43
N ASP A 107 1.66 9.66 -11.65
CA ASP A 107 1.46 10.81 -10.77
C ASP A 107 0.04 11.34 -10.93
N SER A 108 -0.62 11.68 -9.82
CA SER A 108 -1.96 12.27 -9.83
C SER A 108 -1.93 13.74 -10.26
N THR A 109 -0.77 14.41 -10.12
CA THR A 109 -0.63 15.85 -10.36
C THR A 109 0.13 16.21 -11.63
N SER A 110 0.84 15.26 -12.22
CA SER A 110 1.59 15.45 -13.47
C SER A 110 1.30 14.30 -14.44
N PRO A 111 1.50 14.48 -15.76
CA PRO A 111 1.23 13.42 -16.74
C PRO A 111 2.29 12.30 -16.71
N ASN A 112 3.16 12.27 -15.70
CA ASN A 112 4.26 11.32 -15.65
C ASN A 112 3.80 9.97 -15.12
N CYS A 113 4.17 8.91 -15.84
CA CYS A 113 4.03 7.53 -15.41
C CYS A 113 5.38 6.80 -15.50
N TRP A 114 5.55 5.75 -14.72
CA TRP A 114 6.78 4.97 -14.66
C TRP A 114 6.50 3.53 -14.22
N CYS A 115 7.47 2.65 -14.41
CA CYS A 115 7.39 1.29 -13.90
C CYS A 115 7.89 1.25 -12.46
N VAL A 116 7.32 0.36 -11.66
CA VAL A 116 7.81 0.08 -10.30
C VAL A 116 8.24 -1.37 -10.14
N ASP A 117 9.15 -1.60 -9.19
CA ASP A 117 9.51 -2.94 -8.74
C ASP A 117 8.48 -3.53 -7.77
N ALA A 118 8.75 -4.73 -7.24
CA ALA A 118 7.85 -5.42 -6.32
C ALA A 118 7.65 -4.69 -4.97
N ALA A 119 8.54 -3.75 -4.61
CA ALA A 119 8.43 -2.92 -3.40
C ALA A 119 7.77 -1.56 -3.68
N GLY A 120 7.43 -1.26 -4.95
CA GLY A 120 6.83 0.00 -5.36
C GLY A 120 7.85 1.10 -5.69
N PHE A 121 9.15 0.80 -5.74
CA PHE A 121 10.16 1.78 -6.13
C PHE A 121 10.23 1.93 -7.65
N GLU A 122 10.38 3.16 -8.13
CA GLU A 122 10.49 3.44 -9.56
C GLU A 122 11.73 2.78 -10.18
N ILE A 123 11.51 2.06 -11.29
CA ILE A 123 12.57 1.48 -12.10
C ILE A 123 13.20 2.60 -12.93
N PRO A 124 14.52 2.86 -12.81
CA PRO A 124 15.18 3.92 -13.54
C PRO A 124 15.03 3.82 -15.06
N GLY A 125 14.88 4.97 -15.72
CA GLY A 125 14.78 5.06 -17.18
C GLY A 125 13.41 4.69 -17.77
N THR A 126 12.40 4.46 -16.92
CA THR A 126 11.05 4.07 -17.38
C THR A 126 10.03 5.22 -17.40
N ARG A 127 10.39 6.39 -16.86
CA ARG A 127 9.50 7.56 -16.78
C ARG A 127 9.11 8.08 -18.17
N ALA A 128 7.82 8.30 -18.36
CA ALA A 128 7.23 8.78 -19.61
C ALA A 128 6.02 9.71 -19.36
N PRO A 129 5.67 10.61 -20.29
CA PRO A 129 4.59 11.60 -20.11
C PRO A 129 3.18 11.05 -20.36
N ALA A 130 3.01 9.72 -20.41
CA ALA A 130 1.72 9.04 -20.46
C ALA A 130 1.90 7.55 -20.16
N ARG A 131 0.86 6.91 -19.59
CA ARG A 131 0.85 5.47 -19.28
C ARG A 131 1.15 4.59 -20.50
N SER A 132 0.60 4.94 -21.66
CA SER A 132 0.79 4.21 -22.92
C SER A 132 2.19 4.31 -23.50
N LEU A 133 3.03 5.23 -23.00
CA LEU A 133 4.40 5.46 -23.46
C LEU A 133 5.44 4.82 -22.53
N VAL A 134 5.01 4.26 -21.40
CA VAL A 134 5.89 3.57 -20.46
C VAL A 134 6.27 2.19 -21.01
N ASN A 135 7.55 1.85 -20.99
CA ASN A 135 8.05 0.53 -21.36
C ASN A 135 8.85 -0.09 -20.20
N CYS A 136 8.29 -1.10 -19.55
CA CYS A 136 8.93 -1.79 -18.43
C CYS A 136 9.89 -2.90 -18.85
N SER A 137 9.83 -3.34 -20.11
CA SER A 137 10.69 -4.41 -20.63
C SER A 137 12.02 -3.88 -21.18
N ASP A 138 12.06 -2.61 -21.58
CA ASP A 138 13.25 -1.96 -22.12
C ASP A 138 13.41 -0.54 -21.53
N PRO A 139 13.89 -0.42 -20.28
CA PRO A 139 14.16 0.87 -19.67
C PRO A 139 15.26 1.64 -20.42
N LYS A 140 15.08 2.95 -20.58
CA LYS A 140 16.08 3.78 -21.25
C LYS A 140 17.39 3.77 -20.45
N PRO A 141 18.55 3.63 -21.11
CA PRO A 141 19.82 3.62 -20.41
C PRO A 141 20.07 4.98 -19.75
N CYS A 142 20.20 4.96 -18.42
CA CYS A 142 20.67 6.12 -17.67
C CYS A 142 22.20 6.28 -17.83
N GLY A 143 22.68 7.51 -17.75
CA GLY A 143 24.12 7.78 -17.68
C GLY A 143 24.77 7.02 -16.52
N ALA A 144 26.00 6.56 -16.72
CA ALA A 144 26.74 5.83 -15.70
C ALA A 144 26.86 6.68 -14.42
N HIS A 145 26.33 6.15 -13.32
CA HIS A 145 26.36 6.76 -12.00
C HIS A 145 27.55 6.19 -11.23
N THR A 146 28.58 7.01 -10.98
CA THR A 146 29.84 6.60 -10.31
C THR A 146 29.82 6.79 -8.80
N CYS A 147 28.66 6.66 -8.17
CA CYS A 147 28.48 7.01 -6.76
C CYS A 147 28.52 5.78 -5.87
N ARG A 148 29.53 5.74 -4.99
CA ARG A 148 29.77 4.68 -4.01
C ARG A 148 29.12 5.02 -2.67
N MET A 149 27.80 5.11 -2.66
CA MET A 149 27.02 5.28 -1.42
C MET A 149 26.08 4.10 -1.25
N LEU A 150 25.92 3.65 -0.01
CA LEU A 150 24.92 2.66 0.35
C LEU A 150 23.66 3.41 0.79
N CYS A 151 22.62 3.38 -0.05
CA CYS A 151 21.34 3.98 0.25
C CYS A 151 20.32 2.86 0.55
N PRO A 152 19.81 2.75 1.78
CA PRO A 152 18.88 1.68 2.17
C PRO A 152 17.62 1.60 1.30
N HIS A 153 17.15 2.73 0.78
CA HIS A 153 15.94 2.85 -0.05
C HIS A 153 16.24 3.22 -1.50
N GLY A 154 17.49 3.02 -1.94
CA GLY A 154 17.92 3.35 -3.29
C GLY A 154 18.27 4.83 -3.49
N PHE A 155 18.46 5.22 -4.75
CA PHE A 155 18.86 6.56 -5.15
C PHE A 155 17.66 7.39 -5.56
N SER A 156 17.67 8.68 -5.23
CA SER A 156 16.71 9.64 -5.77
C SER A 156 16.81 9.67 -7.29
N LEU A 157 15.69 9.97 -7.96
CA LEU A 157 15.63 10.08 -9.41
C LEU A 157 15.50 11.54 -9.84
N ASN A 158 16.15 11.89 -10.94
CA ASN A 158 15.95 13.19 -11.57
C ASN A 158 14.62 13.25 -12.34
N LYS A 159 14.33 14.41 -12.94
CA LYS A 159 13.12 14.63 -13.76
C LYS A 159 12.95 13.66 -14.94
N ASP A 160 14.04 13.04 -15.40
CA ASP A 160 14.05 12.10 -16.52
C ASP A 160 13.93 10.64 -16.02
N GLY A 161 13.77 10.43 -14.70
CA GLY A 161 13.67 9.10 -14.08
C GLY A 161 15.02 8.39 -13.97
N CYS A 162 16.15 9.11 -13.98
CA CYS A 162 17.48 8.52 -13.84
C CYS A 162 18.11 8.80 -12.47
N PRO A 163 18.91 7.87 -11.93
CA PRO A 163 19.44 7.96 -10.58
C PRO A 163 20.43 9.13 -10.47
N MET A 164 20.26 9.92 -9.40
CA MET A 164 21.21 10.92 -8.98
C MET A 164 21.98 10.44 -7.74
N CYS A 165 23.12 11.06 -7.46
CA CYS A 165 23.97 10.69 -6.33
C CYS A 165 23.48 11.25 -5.01
N GLN A 166 22.24 10.91 -4.67
CA GLN A 166 21.56 11.27 -3.44
C GLN A 166 20.69 10.08 -3.02
N CYS A 167 20.68 9.75 -1.73
CA CYS A 167 19.81 8.70 -1.24
C CYS A 167 18.36 9.16 -1.29
N TYR A 168 17.50 8.26 -1.76
CA TYR A 168 16.06 8.45 -1.69
C TYR A 168 15.61 8.35 -0.24
N ASP A 169 14.83 9.33 0.18
CA ASP A 169 14.15 9.34 1.47
C ASP A 169 12.63 9.38 1.18
N PRO A 170 11.89 8.31 1.47
CA PRO A 170 10.44 8.27 1.26
C PRO A 170 9.66 9.37 1.99
N CYS A 171 10.24 10.03 3.00
CA CYS A 171 9.63 11.15 3.71
C CYS A 171 9.83 12.52 3.02
N ASN A 172 10.77 12.68 2.08
CA ASN A 172 11.09 13.99 1.50
C ASN A 172 9.91 14.66 0.78
N GLU A 173 9.03 13.87 0.15
CA GLU A 173 7.89 14.38 -0.62
C GLU A 173 6.59 14.41 0.20
N ILE A 174 6.66 14.12 1.50
CA ILE A 174 5.50 13.96 2.37
C ILE A 174 5.22 15.25 3.13
N LYS A 175 4.04 15.82 2.88
CA LYS A 175 3.48 16.93 3.66
C LYS A 175 2.67 16.36 4.82
N CYS A 176 3.05 16.69 6.05
CA CYS A 176 2.27 16.33 7.24
C CYS A 176 1.40 17.50 7.70
N PRO A 177 0.17 17.26 8.19
CA PRO A 177 -0.70 18.31 8.68
C PRO A 177 -0.21 18.88 10.03
N GLY A 178 -0.37 20.20 10.22
CA GLY A 178 -0.03 20.88 11.47
C GLY A 178 1.47 20.89 11.76
N SER A 179 1.87 20.35 12.91
CA SER A 179 3.28 20.26 13.36
C SER A 179 3.83 18.84 13.36
N LEU A 180 3.17 17.90 12.69
CA LEU A 180 3.63 16.53 12.59
C LEU A 180 4.81 16.43 11.61
N SER A 181 5.70 15.46 11.85
CA SER A 181 6.84 15.14 10.99
C SER A 181 6.70 13.72 10.46
N CYS A 182 7.20 13.48 9.26
CA CYS A 182 7.21 12.15 8.66
C CYS A 182 8.29 11.27 9.29
N GLU A 183 7.92 10.04 9.67
CA GLU A 183 8.84 9.00 10.14
C GLU A 183 8.59 7.70 9.37
N LEU A 184 9.67 6.95 9.08
CA LEU A 184 9.57 5.66 8.42
C LEU A 184 9.41 4.55 9.45
N GLU A 185 8.38 3.72 9.28
CA GLU A 185 8.13 2.55 10.10
C GLU A 185 8.35 1.27 9.29
N ASP A 186 9.17 0.37 9.82
CA ASP A 186 9.34 -0.99 9.29
C ASP A 186 8.18 -1.86 9.78
N VAL A 187 7.37 -2.33 8.84
CA VAL A 187 6.13 -3.05 9.14
C VAL A 187 6.13 -4.45 8.53
N ALA A 188 5.47 -5.37 9.21
CA ALA A 188 5.23 -6.70 8.66
C ALA A 188 4.15 -6.63 7.56
N CYS A 189 4.32 -7.43 6.52
CA CYS A 189 3.39 -7.51 5.41
C CYS A 189 3.20 -8.97 4.98
N VAL A 190 2.15 -9.22 4.21
CA VAL A 190 1.76 -10.58 3.79
C VAL A 190 2.84 -11.22 2.91
N LYS A 191 3.45 -10.43 2.03
CA LYS A 191 4.34 -10.91 0.98
C LYS A 191 5.50 -9.93 0.85
N GLN A 192 6.72 -10.47 0.92
CA GLN A 192 7.95 -9.70 0.71
C GLN A 192 8.06 -9.24 -0.75
N PRO A 193 8.65 -8.06 -1.01
CA PRO A 193 9.25 -7.14 -0.03
C PRO A 193 8.21 -6.30 0.73
N CYS A 194 8.47 -6.05 2.02
CA CYS A 194 7.70 -5.07 2.80
C CYS A 194 8.39 -3.71 2.74
N PRO A 195 7.96 -2.77 1.88
CA PRO A 195 8.53 -1.43 1.87
C PRO A 195 8.19 -0.70 3.18
N PRO A 196 9.09 0.16 3.69
CA PRO A 196 8.81 0.96 4.88
C PRO A 196 7.64 1.91 4.62
N ILE A 197 6.89 2.19 5.66
CA ILE A 197 5.69 3.02 5.58
C ILE A 197 5.97 4.39 6.20
N PRO A 198 5.85 5.47 5.42
CA PRO A 198 5.99 6.82 5.97
C PRO A 198 4.70 7.27 6.68
N ARG A 199 4.80 7.61 7.96
CA ARG A 199 3.68 8.04 8.81
C ARG A 199 3.86 9.45 9.35
#